data_AF-A0A1Q2YU37-F1
#
_entry.id   AF-A0A1Q2YU37-F1
#
_cell.length_a   1.000
_cell.length_b   1.000
_cell.length_c   1.000
_cell.angle_alpha   90.00
_cell.angle_beta   90.00
_cell.angle_gamma   90.00
#
_symmetry.space_group_name_H-M   'P 1'
#
loop_
_entity.id
_entity.type
_entity.pdbx_description
1 polymer ?
#
loop_
_entity_poly.entity_id
_entity_poly.type
_entity_poly.pdbx_seq_one_letter_code
_entity_poly.pdbx_strand_id
1 'polypeptide(L)'
;MPALVLVGDGDQATPLASAEALRDAIPGARLEVIPDTAHIPTMERPEAVVAAMRDFLTAQAPVAAGDAYAAGLAVRKAVLGEAHVARAGAAVTPLDQPFQDYITRNVWGGIWTRPGLPRHTRSLLTLAMMAALGREDEFVLHVRATRNTGVSPEEIAEVLLQVGAYAGVPAANHALKLAKKTLKEMEEETR
;
A
#
# COMPACT_ATOMS: atom_id res chain seq x y z
N MET A 1 3.08 12.83 -14.42
CA MET A 1 2.32 11.60 -14.69
C MET A 1 3.08 10.83 -15.75
N PRO A 2 3.24 9.50 -15.64
CA PRO A 2 3.88 8.74 -16.69
C PRO A 2 3.09 8.87 -18.00
N ALA A 3 3.80 8.97 -19.12
CA ALA A 3 3.21 9.05 -20.46
C ALA A 3 4.00 8.17 -21.44
N LEU A 4 3.31 7.58 -22.41
CA LEU A 4 3.91 6.86 -23.51
C LEU A 4 3.69 7.66 -24.79
N VAL A 5 4.77 8.01 -25.49
CA VAL A 5 4.76 8.63 -26.81
C VAL A 5 5.12 7.53 -27.82
N LEU A 6 4.25 7.31 -28.82
CA LEU A 6 4.41 6.30 -29.87
C LEU A 6 4.55 6.99 -31.22
N VAL A 7 5.54 6.61 -32.01
CA VAL A 7 5.76 7.14 -33.36
C VAL A 7 6.35 6.06 -34.27
N GLY A 8 6.02 6.07 -35.57
CA GLY A 8 6.72 5.28 -36.57
C GLY A 8 8.03 5.96 -37.00
N ASP A 9 9.07 5.18 -37.29
CA ASP A 9 10.37 5.71 -37.75
C ASP A 9 10.30 6.37 -39.16
N GLY A 10 9.31 5.99 -39.96
CA GLY A 10 9.03 6.54 -41.29
C GLY A 10 8.01 7.67 -41.31
N ASP A 11 7.49 8.11 -40.16
CA ASP A 11 6.45 9.15 -40.10
C ASP A 11 6.97 10.50 -40.63
N GLN A 12 6.38 10.99 -41.72
CA GLN A 12 6.70 12.29 -42.31
C GLN A 12 5.75 13.41 -41.85
N ALA A 13 4.54 13.05 -41.39
CA ALA A 13 3.53 14.02 -40.98
C ALA A 13 3.75 14.47 -39.53
N THR A 14 4.12 13.53 -38.66
CA THR A 14 4.60 13.79 -37.29
C THR A 14 5.95 13.12 -37.07
N PRO A 15 7.06 13.71 -37.56
CA PRO A 15 8.38 13.09 -37.52
C PRO A 15 8.87 12.74 -36.12
N LEU A 16 9.82 11.81 -36.04
CA LEU A 16 10.46 11.38 -34.80
C LEU A 16 10.90 12.56 -33.91
N ALA A 17 11.45 13.62 -34.50
CA ALA A 17 11.86 14.82 -33.77
C ALA A 17 10.71 15.47 -32.96
N SER A 18 9.48 15.43 -33.47
CA SER A 18 8.29 15.91 -32.75
C SER A 18 7.95 15.03 -31.55
N ALA A 19 8.10 13.71 -31.70
CA ALA A 19 7.88 12.76 -30.62
C ALA A 19 8.97 12.85 -29.53
N GLU A 20 10.21 13.11 -29.93
CA GLU A 20 11.32 13.42 -29.02
C GLU A 20 11.06 14.71 -28.24
N ALA A 21 10.60 15.77 -28.90
CA ALA A 21 10.23 17.01 -28.25
C ALA A 21 9.11 16.82 -27.20
N LEU A 22 8.10 15.98 -27.51
CA LEU A 22 7.06 15.62 -26.55
C LEU A 22 7.60 14.85 -25.34
N ARG A 23 8.48 13.87 -25.56
CA ARG A 23 9.15 13.14 -24.46
C ARG A 23 9.93 14.09 -23.56
N ASP A 24 10.69 15.01 -24.14
CA ASP A 24 11.55 15.94 -23.40
C ASP A 24 10.72 17.00 -22.63
N ALA A 25 9.54 17.36 -23.15
CA ALA A 25 8.64 18.31 -22.52
C ALA A 25 7.77 17.70 -21.39
N ILE A 26 7.59 16.38 -21.36
CA ILE A 26 6.72 15.69 -20.39
C ILE A 26 7.57 14.91 -19.38
N PRO A 27 7.69 15.38 -18.12
CA PRO A 27 8.47 14.68 -17.10
C PRO A 27 7.98 13.25 -16.87
N GLY A 28 8.87 12.27 -17.07
CA GLY A 28 8.59 10.85 -16.93
C GLY A 28 7.93 10.20 -18.15
N ALA A 29 7.93 10.87 -19.31
CA ALA A 29 7.50 10.27 -20.56
C ALA A 29 8.54 9.28 -21.11
N ARG A 30 8.05 8.19 -21.71
CA ARG A 30 8.83 7.24 -22.50
C ARG A 30 8.47 7.41 -23.98
N LEU A 31 9.48 7.40 -24.84
CA LEU A 31 9.30 7.32 -26.28
C LEU A 31 9.49 5.89 -26.76
N GLU A 32 8.57 5.40 -27.57
CA GLU A 32 8.65 4.14 -28.29
C GLU A 32 8.59 4.42 -29.79
N VAL A 33 9.64 4.01 -30.51
CA VAL A 33 9.73 4.16 -31.97
C VAL A 33 9.46 2.80 -32.59
N ILE A 34 8.41 2.71 -33.42
CA ILE A 34 8.03 1.48 -34.09
C ILE A 34 8.75 1.42 -35.45
N PRO A 35 9.61 0.41 -35.67
CA PRO A 35 10.41 0.33 -36.90
C PRO A 35 9.54 -0.02 -38.11
N ASP A 36 9.98 0.43 -39.29
CA ASP A 36 9.33 0.23 -40.58
C ASP A 36 7.85 0.63 -40.57
N THR A 37 7.54 1.79 -39.98
CA THR A 37 6.16 2.25 -39.77
C THR A 37 5.99 3.72 -40.14
N ALA A 38 4.96 4.05 -40.90
CA ALA A 38 4.64 5.41 -41.27
C ALA A 38 3.76 6.10 -40.20
N HIS A 39 2.78 6.89 -40.62
CA HIS A 39 2.07 7.83 -39.76
C HIS A 39 1.04 7.18 -38.82
N ILE A 40 0.54 5.97 -39.12
CA ILE A 40 -0.55 5.34 -38.35
C ILE A 40 -0.09 3.99 -37.75
N PRO A 41 0.81 3.99 -36.74
CA PRO A 41 1.33 2.76 -36.13
C PRO A 41 0.26 1.80 -35.61
N THR A 42 -0.88 2.33 -35.15
CA THR A 42 -2.00 1.52 -34.64
C THR A 42 -2.67 0.67 -35.71
N MET A 43 -2.59 1.07 -36.98
CA MET A 43 -3.14 0.31 -38.12
C MET A 43 -2.05 -0.48 -38.84
N GLU A 44 -0.86 0.10 -38.96
CA GLU A 44 0.24 -0.50 -39.71
C GLU A 44 0.94 -1.63 -38.93
N ARG A 45 1.10 -1.47 -37.61
CA ARG A 45 1.78 -2.43 -36.72
C ARG A 45 1.01 -2.60 -35.39
N PRO A 46 -0.25 -3.05 -35.44
CA PRO A 46 -1.11 -3.14 -34.25
C PRO A 46 -0.50 -3.99 -33.13
N GLU A 47 0.21 -5.09 -33.46
CA GLU A 47 0.83 -5.96 -32.46
C GLU A 47 1.96 -5.25 -31.70
N ALA A 48 2.78 -4.46 -32.40
CA ALA A 48 3.88 -3.72 -31.79
C ALA A 48 3.36 -2.61 -30.87
N VAL A 49 2.31 -1.90 -31.31
CA VAL A 49 1.65 -0.89 -30.49
C VAL A 49 1.00 -1.50 -29.24
N VAL A 50 0.28 -2.61 -29.38
CA VAL A 50 -0.32 -3.31 -28.24
C VAL A 50 0.75 -3.81 -27.25
N ALA A 51 1.88 -4.31 -27.75
CA ALA A 51 2.99 -4.73 -26.91
C ALA A 51 3.58 -3.55 -26.11
N ALA A 52 3.84 -2.42 -26.77
CA ALA A 52 4.35 -1.21 -26.14
C ALA A 52 3.37 -0.64 -25.10
N MET A 53 2.07 -0.62 -25.40
CA MET A 53 1.04 -0.21 -24.45
C MET A 53 0.97 -1.14 -23.24
N ARG A 54 1.01 -2.46 -23.44
CA ARG A 54 0.96 -3.44 -22.35
C ARG A 54 2.18 -3.31 -21.45
N ASP A 55 3.36 -3.19 -22.03
CA ASP A 55 4.62 -2.99 -21.30
C ASP A 55 4.56 -1.71 -20.46
N PHE A 56 4.16 -0.58 -21.07
CA PHE A 56 3.96 0.68 -20.35
C PHE A 56 2.97 0.54 -19.19
N LEU A 57 1.78 -0.03 -19.43
CA LEU A 57 0.77 -0.20 -18.39
C LEU A 57 1.22 -1.14 -17.26
N THR A 58 1.98 -2.19 -17.59
CA THR A 58 2.52 -3.14 -16.61
C THR A 58 3.62 -2.50 -15.77
N ALA A 59 4.48 -1.67 -16.37
CA ALA A 59 5.49 -0.90 -15.66
C ALA A 59 4.88 0.14 -14.69
N GLN A 60 3.66 0.61 -14.97
CA GLN A 60 2.91 1.49 -14.06
C GLN A 60 2.01 0.74 -13.08
N ALA A 61 1.86 -0.58 -13.22
CA ALA A 61 1.09 -1.37 -12.28
C ALA A 61 1.80 -1.32 -10.91
N PRO A 62 1.05 -1.19 -9.80
CA PRO A 62 1.63 -1.42 -8.49
C PRO A 62 2.28 -2.81 -8.47
N VAL A 63 3.43 -2.90 -7.79
CA VAL A 63 4.30 -4.07 -7.60
C VAL A 63 3.61 -5.40 -7.93
N ALA A 64 4.15 -6.14 -8.90
CA ALA A 64 3.59 -7.39 -9.42
C ALA A 64 2.99 -8.27 -8.31
N ALA A 65 1.81 -8.84 -8.56
CA ALA A 65 0.98 -9.48 -7.54
C ALA A 65 1.75 -10.44 -6.61
N GLY A 66 2.70 -11.23 -7.15
CA GLY A 66 3.54 -12.15 -6.37
C GLY A 66 4.51 -11.48 -5.38
N ASP A 67 5.13 -10.37 -5.80
CA ASP A 67 6.05 -9.59 -4.96
C ASP A 67 5.27 -8.81 -3.87
N ALA A 68 4.08 -8.29 -4.20
CA ALA A 68 3.21 -7.63 -3.22
C ALA A 68 2.76 -8.57 -2.08
N TYR A 69 2.48 -9.84 -2.35
CA TYR A 69 2.12 -10.78 -1.28
C TYR A 69 3.29 -11.05 -0.33
N ALA A 70 4.48 -11.35 -0.89
CA ALA A 70 5.66 -11.64 -0.09
C ALA A 70 6.09 -10.42 0.76
N ALA A 71 6.13 -9.24 0.14
CA ALA A 71 6.39 -7.98 0.84
C ALA A 71 5.33 -7.71 1.92
N GLY A 72 4.05 -7.94 1.59
CA GLY A 72 2.94 -7.79 2.53
C GLY A 72 3.04 -8.73 3.72
N LEU A 73 3.37 -10.01 3.50
CA LEU A 73 3.55 -10.97 4.58
C LEU A 73 4.73 -10.59 5.47
N ALA A 74 5.85 -10.13 4.90
CA ALA A 74 7.01 -9.65 5.65
C ALA A 74 6.66 -8.45 6.54
N VAL A 75 5.95 -7.46 6.01
CA VAL A 75 5.52 -6.29 6.79
C VAL A 75 4.47 -6.67 7.84
N ARG A 76 3.50 -7.53 7.51
CA ARG A 76 2.49 -8.03 8.45
C ARG A 76 3.15 -8.72 9.65
N LYS A 77 4.17 -9.56 9.41
CA LYS A 77 4.96 -10.20 10.47
C LYS A 77 5.75 -9.18 11.29
N ALA A 78 6.37 -8.20 10.64
CA ALA A 78 7.13 -7.16 11.33
C ALA A 78 6.23 -6.29 12.22
N VAL A 79 4.96 -6.06 11.85
CA VAL A 79 4.03 -5.23 12.63
C VAL A 79 3.29 -6.05 13.69
N LEU A 80 2.63 -7.14 13.31
CA LEU A 80 1.78 -7.93 14.22
C LEU A 80 2.55 -8.99 15.02
N GLY A 81 3.80 -9.27 14.63
CA GLY A 81 4.63 -10.31 15.21
C GLY A 81 4.46 -11.66 14.52
N GLU A 82 5.58 -12.36 14.33
CA GLU A 82 5.62 -13.61 13.57
C GLU A 82 4.73 -14.71 14.17
N ALA A 83 4.75 -14.88 15.50
CA ALA A 83 3.92 -15.87 16.17
C ALA A 83 2.40 -15.62 16.00
N HIS A 84 1.98 -14.35 15.99
CA HIS A 84 0.57 -14.00 15.74
C HIS A 84 0.19 -14.35 14.30
N VAL A 85 1.00 -13.94 13.33
CA VAL A 85 0.74 -14.20 11.91
C VAL A 85 0.75 -15.69 11.60
N ALA A 86 1.65 -16.47 12.21
CA ALA A 86 1.68 -17.93 12.06
C ALA A 86 0.39 -18.58 12.59
N ARG A 87 -0.07 -18.19 13.79
CA ARG A 87 -1.34 -18.69 14.34
C ARG A 87 -2.54 -18.31 13.47
N ALA A 88 -2.60 -17.06 13.01
CA ALA A 88 -3.66 -16.60 12.12
C ALA A 88 -3.64 -17.39 10.80
N GLY A 89 -2.45 -17.62 10.22
CA GLY A 89 -2.27 -18.42 9.00
C GLY A 89 -2.73 -19.87 9.14
N ALA A 90 -2.47 -20.50 10.28
CA ALA A 90 -2.91 -21.87 10.56
C ALA A 90 -4.44 -22.00 10.76
N ALA A 91 -5.11 -20.90 11.10
CA ALA A 91 -6.56 -20.86 11.28
C ALA A 91 -7.33 -20.53 9.98
N VAL A 92 -6.63 -20.25 8.88
CA VAL A 92 -7.26 -19.91 7.60
C VAL A 92 -7.98 -21.13 7.02
N THR A 93 -9.17 -20.88 6.52
CA THR A 93 -10.07 -21.84 5.88
C THR A 93 -10.31 -21.46 4.42
N PRO A 94 -10.90 -22.35 3.60
CA PRO A 94 -11.30 -21.98 2.24
C PRO A 94 -12.26 -20.78 2.15
N LEU A 95 -13.03 -20.52 3.22
CA LEU A 95 -13.99 -19.41 3.26
C LEU A 95 -13.29 -18.05 3.30
N ASP A 96 -12.26 -17.90 4.12
CA ASP A 96 -11.56 -16.63 4.35
C ASP A 96 -10.23 -16.51 3.61
N GLN A 97 -9.74 -17.58 2.98
CA GLN A 97 -8.51 -17.57 2.17
C GLN A 97 -8.45 -16.42 1.14
N PRO A 98 -9.50 -16.15 0.32
CA PRO A 98 -9.44 -15.04 -0.64
C PRO A 98 -9.32 -13.67 0.06
N PHE A 99 -9.95 -13.53 1.23
CA PHE A 99 -9.90 -12.30 2.01
C PHE A 99 -8.53 -12.09 2.67
N GLN A 100 -7.92 -13.15 3.21
CA GLN A 100 -6.55 -13.11 3.73
C GLN A 100 -5.52 -12.77 2.65
N ASP A 101 -5.71 -13.32 1.44
CA ASP A 101 -4.88 -12.97 0.28
C ASP A 101 -5.03 -11.49 -0.09
N TYR A 102 -6.27 -11.01 -0.21
CA TYR A 102 -6.57 -9.60 -0.49
C TYR A 102 -5.93 -8.66 0.54
N ILE A 103 -6.12 -8.91 1.84
CA ILE A 103 -5.53 -8.08 2.91
C ILE A 103 -4.00 -8.10 2.85
N THR A 104 -3.42 -9.29 2.68
CA THR A 104 -1.95 -9.44 2.65
C THR A 104 -1.34 -8.68 1.48
N ARG A 105 -1.90 -8.78 0.27
CA ARG A 105 -1.40 -8.07 -0.90
C ARG A 105 -1.64 -6.57 -0.84
N ASN A 106 -2.88 -6.15 -0.55
CA ASN A 106 -3.29 -4.78 -0.80
C ASN A 106 -3.04 -3.88 0.41
N VAL A 107 -3.36 -4.35 1.61
CA VAL A 107 -3.16 -3.56 2.83
C VAL A 107 -1.69 -3.61 3.22
N TRP A 108 -1.17 -4.81 3.49
CA TRP A 108 0.20 -4.94 3.96
C TRP A 108 1.22 -4.71 2.85
N GLY A 109 1.02 -5.35 1.69
CA GLY A 109 1.93 -5.25 0.55
C GLY A 109 1.79 -3.96 -0.26
N GLY A 110 0.61 -3.33 -0.26
CA GLY A 110 0.32 -2.15 -1.06
C GLY A 110 0.36 -0.83 -0.28
N ILE A 111 -0.20 -0.77 0.93
CA ILE A 111 -0.27 0.46 1.72
C ILE A 111 0.89 0.58 2.71
N TRP A 112 1.17 -0.47 3.48
CA TRP A 112 2.18 -0.43 4.55
C TRP A 112 3.63 -0.45 4.06
N THR A 113 3.87 -0.86 2.81
CA THR A 113 5.18 -0.82 2.15
C THR A 113 5.53 0.55 1.57
N ARG A 114 4.55 1.45 1.40
CA ARG A 114 4.78 2.75 0.75
C ARG A 114 5.73 3.63 1.58
N PRO A 115 6.73 4.29 0.96
CA PRO A 115 7.77 5.03 1.67
C PRO A 115 7.30 6.37 2.26
N GLY A 116 6.14 6.88 1.86
CA GLY A 116 5.69 8.23 2.23
C GLY A 116 5.38 8.44 3.71
N LEU A 117 5.16 7.38 4.50
CA LEU A 117 5.02 7.45 5.95
C LEU A 117 5.76 6.29 6.61
N PRO A 118 6.54 6.54 7.68
CA PRO A 118 7.19 5.48 8.44
C PRO A 118 6.15 4.62 9.17
N ARG A 119 6.55 3.38 9.50
CA ARG A 119 5.64 2.39 10.11
C ARG A 119 5.07 2.86 11.44
N HIS A 120 5.87 3.55 12.25
CA HIS A 120 5.45 4.17 13.51
C HIS A 120 4.25 5.11 13.30
N THR A 121 4.37 6.08 12.39
CA THR A 121 3.28 7.02 12.07
C THR A 121 2.04 6.30 11.52
N ARG A 122 2.21 5.28 10.68
CA ARG A 122 1.07 4.47 10.20
C ARG A 122 0.35 3.78 11.36
N SER A 123 1.10 3.25 12.34
CA SER A 123 0.54 2.63 13.53
C SER A 123 -0.29 3.61 14.36
N LEU A 124 0.18 4.85 14.55
CA LEU A 124 -0.59 5.91 15.23
C LEU A 124 -1.91 6.21 14.51
N LEU A 125 -1.86 6.36 13.18
CA LEU A 125 -3.05 6.62 12.37
C LEU A 125 -4.05 5.46 12.43
N THR A 126 -3.56 4.21 12.38
CA THR A 126 -4.42 3.03 12.52
C THR A 126 -5.09 3.00 13.89
N LEU A 127 -4.37 3.26 14.98
CA LEU A 127 -4.97 3.36 16.33
C LEU A 127 -6.05 4.44 16.38
N ALA A 128 -5.77 5.62 15.84
CA ALA A 128 -6.73 6.72 15.79
C ALA A 128 -8.03 6.33 15.05
N MET A 129 -7.89 5.70 13.87
CA MET A 129 -9.03 5.27 13.06
C MET A 129 -9.83 4.14 13.73
N MET A 130 -9.16 3.14 14.32
CA MET A 130 -9.86 2.03 14.99
C MET A 130 -10.60 2.50 16.23
N ALA A 131 -10.01 3.43 17.00
CA ALA A 131 -10.67 4.06 18.13
C ALA A 131 -11.88 4.90 17.69
N ALA A 132 -11.72 5.76 16.68
CA ALA A 132 -12.79 6.62 16.18
C ALA A 132 -13.96 5.83 15.58
N LEU A 133 -13.69 4.69 14.94
CA LEU A 133 -14.70 3.81 14.33
C LEU A 133 -15.31 2.79 15.30
N GLY A 134 -14.85 2.73 16.56
CA GLY A 134 -15.31 1.73 17.53
C GLY A 134 -15.02 0.30 17.10
N ARG A 135 -13.83 0.03 16.54
CA ARG A 135 -13.37 -1.30 16.15
C ARG A 135 -12.46 -1.87 17.23
N GLU A 136 -13.08 -2.39 18.29
CA GLU A 136 -12.43 -2.75 19.55
C GLU A 136 -11.33 -3.81 19.37
N ASP A 137 -11.64 -4.93 18.69
CA ASP A 137 -10.68 -6.04 18.50
C ASP A 137 -9.46 -5.62 17.68
N GLU A 138 -9.68 -4.85 16.61
CA GLU A 138 -8.62 -4.29 15.78
C GLU A 138 -7.79 -3.24 16.54
N PHE A 139 -8.44 -2.41 17.36
CA PHE A 139 -7.73 -1.47 18.22
C PHE A 139 -6.81 -2.22 19.20
N VAL A 140 -7.32 -3.24 19.90
CA VAL A 140 -6.52 -4.06 20.83
C VAL A 140 -5.36 -4.76 20.10
N LEU A 141 -5.61 -5.33 18.93
CA LEU A 141 -4.57 -5.93 18.09
C LEU A 141 -3.45 -4.93 17.79
N HIS A 142 -3.82 -3.71 17.37
CA HIS A 142 -2.85 -2.68 17.03
C HIS A 142 -2.17 -2.04 18.25
N VAL A 143 -2.79 -2.04 19.43
CA VAL A 143 -2.10 -1.71 20.69
C VAL A 143 -1.03 -2.76 20.99
N ARG A 144 -1.33 -4.07 20.83
CA ARG A 144 -0.32 -5.12 21.01
C ARG A 144 0.84 -5.01 20.00
N ALA A 145 0.53 -4.56 18.79
CA ALA A 145 1.52 -4.36 17.73
C ALA A 145 2.52 -3.22 18.03
N THR A 146 2.23 -2.32 18.97
CA THR A 146 3.09 -1.15 19.23
C THR A 146 4.48 -1.53 19.73
N ARG A 147 4.63 -2.68 20.42
CA ARG A 147 5.93 -3.24 20.80
C ARG A 147 6.88 -3.45 19.62
N ASN A 148 6.33 -3.64 18.41
CA ASN A 148 7.11 -3.84 17.19
C ASN A 148 7.21 -2.56 16.34
N THR A 149 6.24 -1.66 16.41
CA THR A 149 6.23 -0.40 15.63
C THR A 149 6.95 0.75 16.33
N GLY A 150 7.22 0.61 17.63
CA GLY A 150 7.89 1.61 18.47
C GLY A 150 6.98 2.70 19.00
N VAL A 151 5.66 2.57 18.84
CA VAL A 151 4.70 3.52 19.40
C VAL A 151 4.66 3.38 20.92
N SER A 152 4.88 4.48 21.66
CA SER A 152 4.90 4.46 23.13
C SER A 152 3.49 4.60 23.73
N PRO A 153 3.29 4.17 25.00
CA PRO A 153 2.04 4.42 25.73
C PRO A 153 1.63 5.90 25.77
N GLU A 154 2.60 6.81 25.87
CA GLU A 154 2.38 8.26 25.86
C GLU A 154 1.85 8.72 24.50
N GLU A 155 2.40 8.20 23.40
CA GLU A 155 1.90 8.52 22.06
C GLU A 155 0.50 7.96 21.80
N ILE A 156 0.16 6.80 22.37
CA ILE A 156 -1.22 6.29 22.36
C ILE A 156 -2.14 7.28 23.08
N ALA A 157 -1.73 7.80 24.24
CA ALA A 157 -2.53 8.78 24.98
C ALA A 157 -2.78 10.06 24.16
N GLU A 158 -1.75 10.60 23.49
CA GLU A 158 -1.88 11.77 22.60
C GLU A 158 -2.84 11.53 21.44
N VAL A 159 -2.76 10.34 20.80
CA VAL A 159 -3.72 9.96 19.76
C VAL A 159 -5.15 9.94 20.29
N LEU A 160 -5.37 9.42 21.51
CA LEU A 160 -6.71 9.34 22.09
C LEU A 160 -7.25 10.71 22.51
N LEU A 161 -6.40 11.67 22.88
CA LEU A 161 -6.83 13.07 23.05
C LEU A 161 -7.38 13.64 21.73
N GLN A 162 -6.67 13.41 20.62
CA GLN A 162 -7.12 13.82 19.28
C GLN A 162 -8.44 13.15 18.90
N VAL A 163 -8.59 11.84 19.16
CA VAL A 163 -9.85 11.11 18.95
C VAL A 163 -10.97 11.72 19.80
N GLY A 164 -10.70 12.09 21.06
CA GLY A 164 -11.68 12.74 21.93
C GLY A 164 -12.19 14.06 21.36
N ALA A 165 -11.29 14.85 20.78
CA ALA A 165 -11.61 16.14 20.18
C ALA A 165 -12.45 16.01 18.88
N TYR A 166 -12.14 15.04 18.01
CA TYR A 166 -12.71 14.96 16.65
C TYR A 166 -13.75 13.86 16.44
N ALA A 167 -13.68 12.77 17.21
CA ALA A 167 -14.62 11.65 17.16
C ALA A 167 -15.47 11.52 18.44
N GLY A 168 -15.25 12.40 19.41
CA GLY A 168 -16.02 12.51 20.65
C GLY A 168 -15.39 11.77 21.83
N VAL A 169 -15.53 12.38 23.00
CA VAL A 169 -15.04 11.86 24.29
C VAL A 169 -15.49 10.42 24.59
N PRO A 170 -16.72 9.97 24.26
CA PRO A 170 -17.11 8.57 24.49
C PRO A 170 -16.25 7.55 23.74
N ALA A 171 -15.88 7.81 22.48
CA ALA A 171 -15.02 6.92 21.70
C ALA A 171 -13.61 6.85 22.31
N ALA A 172 -13.04 8.00 22.67
CA ALA A 172 -11.74 8.07 23.32
C ALA A 172 -11.72 7.38 24.70
N ASN A 173 -12.74 7.59 25.53
CA ASN A 173 -12.84 6.94 26.85
C ASN A 173 -12.88 5.42 26.73
N HIS A 174 -13.64 4.91 25.76
CA HIS A 174 -13.73 3.48 25.51
C HIS A 174 -12.38 2.91 25.05
N ALA A 175 -11.75 3.54 24.04
CA ALA A 175 -10.44 3.14 23.54
C ALA A 175 -9.34 3.22 24.63
N LEU A 176 -9.38 4.24 25.50
CA LEU A 176 -8.42 4.38 26.61
C LEU A 176 -8.56 3.23 27.61
N LYS A 177 -9.79 2.79 27.91
CA LYS A 177 -10.03 1.62 28.77
C LYS A 177 -9.40 0.36 28.17
N LEU A 178 -9.56 0.14 26.86
CA LEU A 178 -8.94 -0.98 26.15
C LEU A 178 -7.41 -0.87 26.17
N ALA A 179 -6.86 0.28 25.82
CA ALA A 179 -5.42 0.51 25.80
C ALA A 179 -4.77 0.22 27.16
N LYS A 180 -5.32 0.75 28.25
CA LYS A 180 -4.81 0.49 29.61
C LYS A 180 -4.81 -1.00 29.97
N LYS A 181 -5.90 -1.71 29.64
CA LYS A 181 -6.01 -3.15 29.90
C LYS A 181 -4.95 -3.91 29.09
N THR A 182 -4.85 -3.64 27.80
CA THR A 182 -3.93 -4.34 26.90
C THR A 182 -2.47 -4.08 27.23
N LEU A 183 -2.08 -2.84 27.54
CA LEU A 183 -0.72 -2.51 27.94
C LEU A 183 -0.31 -3.24 29.22
N LYS A 184 -1.21 -3.31 30.20
CA LYS A 184 -0.97 -4.06 31.44
C LYS A 184 -0.76 -5.56 31.17
N GLU A 185 -1.59 -6.18 30.31
CA GLU A 185 -1.43 -7.58 29.92
C GLU A 185 -0.07 -7.82 29.22
N MET A 186 0.37 -6.88 28.36
CA MET A 186 1.67 -6.98 27.67
C MET A 186 2.86 -6.88 28.63
N GLU A 187 2.78 -6.03 29.66
CA GLU A 187 3.79 -5.94 30.71
C GLU A 187 3.88 -7.24 31.52
N GLU A 188 2.74 -7.84 31.86
CA GLU A 188 2.67 -9.12 32.58
C GLU A 188 3.22 -10.29 31.75
N GLU A 189 3.00 -10.32 30.44
CA GLU A 189 3.55 -11.33 29.51
C GLU A 189 5.08 -11.26 29.36
N THR A 190 5.69 -10.13 29.70
CA THR A 190 7.14 -9.88 29.55
C THR A 190 7.91 -10.17 30.85
N ARG A 191 7.22 -10.39 31.97
CA ARG A 191 7.78 -10.62 33.30
C ARG A 191 7.95 -12.11 33.61
#